data_AF-A0A7S4HN07-F1
#
_entry.id   AF-A0A7S4HN07-F1
#
_cell.length_a   1.000
_cell.length_b   1.000
_cell.length_c   1.000
_cell.angle_alpha   90.00
_cell.angle_beta   90.00
_cell.angle_gamma   90.00
#
_symmetry.space_group_name_H-M   'P 1'
#
loop_
_entity.id
_entity.type
_entity.pdbx_description
1 polymer ?
#
loop_
_entity_poly.entity_id
_entity_poly.type
_entity_poly.pdbx_seq_one_letter_code
_entity_poly.pdbx_strand_id
1 'polypeptide(L)'
;SFTTPRVFAGFAELGSIPAVAEALGKSEGGESALRTLDLFAFGTYGDYVKASEEGKGAYLALTDTQIHKLRQLTVVSLVQRTAAEAAAAAKGSQKSVRRRGRKGNAAASPSPYGSCVVPYSAIRSELSLPPDSSLRDLEDLLISCMYAGLLVGRLDQRSMSLLVGPGSAHQPPCASRDVRADGDAVTIMIDALESFHRRGEEVELALGDAA
;
A
#
# COMPACT_ATOMS: atom_id res chain seq x y z
N SER A 1 13.89 1.10 22.49
CA SER A 1 13.81 1.62 21.11
C SER A 1 13.12 0.62 20.21
N PHE A 2 11.93 0.94 19.71
CA PHE A 2 11.06 0.08 18.87
C PHE A 2 11.49 0.00 17.40
N THR A 3 12.76 0.27 17.08
CA THR A 3 13.27 0.37 15.72
C THR A 3 13.70 -1.00 15.20
N THR A 4 12.75 -1.92 15.04
CA THR A 4 12.99 -3.17 14.32
C THR A 4 12.91 -2.90 12.81
N PRO A 5 14.01 -3.11 12.05
CA PRO A 5 14.11 -2.72 10.64
C PRO A 5 13.26 -3.59 9.69
N ARG A 6 12.65 -4.67 10.18
CA ARG A 6 11.88 -5.63 9.38
C ARG A 6 10.38 -5.69 9.70
N VAL A 7 9.92 -4.95 10.71
CA VAL A 7 8.52 -4.97 11.12
C VAL A 7 7.78 -3.81 10.46
N PHE A 8 7.00 -4.08 9.43
CA PHE A 8 6.22 -3.05 8.71
C PHE A 8 4.70 -3.26 8.82
N ALA A 9 4.29 -4.26 9.60
CA ALA A 9 2.92 -4.71 9.80
C ALA A 9 2.74 -5.20 11.23
N GLY A 10 1.49 -5.23 11.71
CA GLY A 10 1.11 -5.66 13.05
C GLY A 10 1.10 -4.53 14.08
N PHE A 11 1.15 -3.26 13.66
CA PHE A 11 1.06 -2.13 14.58
C PHE A 11 -0.34 -2.01 15.18
N ALA A 12 -1.37 -2.33 14.39
CA ALA A 12 -2.75 -2.38 14.86
C ALA A 12 -2.93 -3.49 15.91
N GLU A 13 -2.34 -4.66 15.68
CA GLU A 13 -2.38 -5.79 16.62
C GLU A 13 -1.64 -5.48 17.92
N LEU A 14 -0.51 -4.78 17.84
CA LEU A 14 0.20 -4.35 19.05
C LEU A 14 -0.63 -3.36 19.89
N GLY A 15 -1.39 -2.48 19.23
CA GLY A 15 -2.31 -1.56 19.90
C GLY A 15 -3.55 -2.25 20.47
N SER A 16 -4.03 -3.32 19.83
CA SER A 16 -5.23 -4.06 20.26
C SER A 16 -4.98 -4.97 21.48
N ILE A 17 -3.72 -5.26 21.82
CA ILE A 17 -3.38 -6.05 23.00
C ILE A 17 -3.85 -5.33 24.27
N PRO A 18 -4.76 -5.92 25.08
CA PRO A 18 -5.32 -5.26 26.26
C PRO A 18 -4.25 -4.82 27.27
N ALA A 19 -3.21 -5.64 27.45
CA ALA A 19 -2.09 -5.32 28.34
C ALA A 19 -1.30 -4.08 27.88
N VAL A 20 -1.16 -3.87 26.57
CA VAL A 20 -0.46 -2.72 26.00
C VAL A 20 -1.34 -1.48 26.05
N ALA A 21 -2.62 -1.61 25.68
CA ALA A 21 -3.59 -0.52 25.77
C ALA A 21 -3.78 -0.04 27.21
N GLU A 22 -3.84 -0.94 28.19
CA GLU A 22 -3.98 -0.61 29.60
C GLU A 22 -2.69 -0.01 30.18
N ALA A 23 -1.53 -0.55 29.84
CA ALA A 23 -0.24 -0.03 30.29
C ALA A 23 0.04 1.37 29.73
N LEU A 24 -0.27 1.60 28.46
CA LEU A 24 -0.14 2.91 27.83
C LEU A 24 -1.22 3.87 28.36
N GLY A 25 -2.47 3.45 28.48
CA GLY A 25 -3.56 4.29 29.00
C GLY A 25 -3.34 4.80 30.43
N LYS A 26 -2.51 4.11 31.23
CA LYS A 26 -2.12 4.54 32.59
C LYS A 26 -0.88 5.44 32.63
N SER A 27 -0.16 5.59 31.52
CA SER A 27 1.07 6.39 31.44
C SER A 27 0.78 7.81 30.98
N GLU A 28 1.50 8.78 31.54
CA GLU A 28 1.53 10.14 30.99
C GLU A 28 2.10 10.06 29.55
N GLY A 29 1.34 10.57 28.56
CA GLY A 29 1.69 10.49 27.13
C GLY A 29 1.30 9.20 26.41
N GLY A 30 0.57 8.28 27.08
CA GLY A 30 0.11 7.04 26.48
C GLY A 30 -0.86 7.21 25.31
N GLU A 31 -1.74 8.21 25.37
CA GLU A 31 -2.63 8.54 24.25
C GLU A 31 -1.85 8.93 22.99
N SER A 32 -0.78 9.71 23.13
CA SER A 32 0.09 10.06 22.01
C SER A 32 0.83 8.84 21.48
N ALA A 33 1.19 7.88 22.33
CA ALA A 33 1.80 6.61 21.91
C ALA A 33 0.82 5.75 21.10
N LEU A 34 -0.44 5.63 21.55
CA LEU A 34 -1.49 4.90 20.83
C LEU A 34 -1.80 5.56 19.48
N ARG A 35 -1.97 6.88 19.46
CA ARG A 35 -2.14 7.63 18.20
C ARG A 35 -0.96 7.47 17.26
N THR A 36 0.26 7.43 17.78
CA THR A 36 1.44 7.13 16.96
C THR A 36 1.41 5.71 16.41
N LEU A 37 0.97 4.70 17.17
CA LEU A 37 0.77 3.34 16.65
C LEU A 37 -0.28 3.33 15.52
N ASP A 38 -1.40 4.03 15.68
CA ASP A 38 -2.43 4.16 14.65
C ASP A 38 -1.88 4.87 13.40
N LEU A 39 -1.05 5.90 13.58
CA LEU A 39 -0.35 6.57 12.48
C LEU A 39 0.58 5.61 11.73
N PHE A 40 1.31 4.73 12.42
CA PHE A 40 2.14 3.70 11.78
C PHE A 40 1.31 2.59 11.13
N ALA A 41 0.16 2.24 11.69
CA ALA A 41 -0.73 1.23 11.11
C ALA A 41 -1.44 1.74 9.85
N PHE A 42 -2.04 2.94 9.90
CA PHE A 42 -2.98 3.40 8.87
C PHE A 42 -2.70 4.81 8.32
N GLY A 43 -1.99 5.66 9.06
CA GLY A 43 -1.76 7.05 8.69
C GLY A 43 -0.64 7.27 7.67
N THR A 44 -0.37 8.52 7.33
CA THR A 44 0.70 8.90 6.40
C THR A 44 1.68 9.87 7.04
N TYR A 45 2.85 10.06 6.43
CA TYR A 45 3.78 11.11 6.87
C TYR A 45 3.13 12.51 6.81
N GLY A 46 2.25 12.77 5.85
CA GLY A 46 1.48 14.01 5.79
C GLY A 46 0.58 14.23 7.02
N ASP A 47 -0.03 13.16 7.55
CA ASP A 47 -0.86 13.25 8.76
C ASP A 47 -0.03 13.61 10.00
N TYR A 48 1.21 13.12 10.07
CA TYR A 48 2.15 13.47 11.13
C TYR A 48 2.53 14.96 11.08
N VAL A 49 2.88 15.45 9.88
CA VAL A 49 3.28 16.86 9.69
C VAL A 49 2.13 17.80 10.05
N LYS A 50 0.92 17.55 9.55
CA LYS A 50 -0.26 18.36 9.88
C LYS A 50 -0.52 18.42 11.37
N ALA A 51 -0.48 17.28 12.06
CA ALA A 51 -0.69 17.24 13.51
C ALA A 51 0.41 17.94 14.30
N SER A 52 1.64 17.97 13.78
CA SER A 52 2.76 18.73 14.36
C SER A 52 2.57 20.24 14.18
N GLU A 53 2.04 20.68 13.03
CA GLU A 53 1.76 22.09 12.72
C GLU A 53 0.54 22.62 13.50
N GLU A 54 -0.47 21.78 13.70
CA GLU A 54 -1.67 22.12 14.49
C GLU A 54 -1.39 22.27 15.99
N GLY A 55 -0.15 22.06 16.45
CA GLY A 55 0.27 22.32 17.83
C GLY A 55 -0.36 21.41 18.89
N LYS A 56 -1.02 20.32 18.49
CA LYS A 56 -1.83 19.48 19.38
C LYS A 56 -1.06 18.43 20.17
N GLY A 57 0.27 18.29 19.99
CA GLY A 57 1.05 17.24 20.68
C GLY A 57 0.44 15.84 20.51
N ALA A 58 -0.27 15.62 19.40
CA ALA A 58 -1.13 14.44 19.22
C ALA A 58 -0.32 13.15 19.05
N TYR A 59 0.93 13.27 18.62
CA TYR A 59 1.86 12.17 18.40
C TYR A 59 3.13 12.35 19.24
N LEU A 60 3.82 11.24 19.52
CA LEU A 60 5.17 11.27 20.09
C LEU A 60 6.16 11.85 19.08
N ALA A 61 7.20 12.53 19.59
CA ALA A 61 8.31 12.99 18.78
C ALA A 61 9.06 11.78 18.18
N LEU A 62 9.05 11.69 16.85
CA LEU A 62 9.67 10.59 16.11
C LEU A 62 11.15 10.85 15.85
N THR A 63 11.98 9.81 15.96
CA THR A 63 13.38 9.84 15.53
C THR A 63 13.50 9.79 14.01
N ASP A 64 14.63 10.20 13.44
CA ASP A 64 14.86 10.17 11.97
C ASP A 64 14.62 8.79 11.37
N THR A 65 14.99 7.73 12.09
CA THR A 65 14.76 6.34 11.70
C THR A 65 13.28 5.96 11.67
N GLN A 66 12.49 6.46 12.62
CA GLN A 66 11.04 6.26 12.67
C GLN A 66 10.34 7.06 11.59
N ILE A 67 10.80 8.30 11.33
CA ILE A 67 10.33 9.13 10.22
C ILE A 67 10.62 8.44 8.88
N HIS A 68 11.83 7.92 8.69
CA HIS A 68 12.18 7.17 7.48
C HIS A 68 11.23 5.98 7.27
N LYS A 69 10.95 5.22 8.33
CA LYS A 69 10.01 4.10 8.29
C LYS A 69 8.58 4.54 7.95
N LEU A 70 8.09 5.63 8.54
CA LEU A 70 6.76 6.18 8.23
C LEU A 70 6.67 6.63 6.77
N ARG A 71 7.74 7.21 6.23
CA ARG A 71 7.86 7.55 4.81
C ARG A 71 7.81 6.31 3.92
N GLN A 72 8.52 5.24 4.26
CA GLN A 72 8.45 3.96 3.53
C GLN A 72 7.02 3.40 3.52
N LEU A 73 6.34 3.39 4.67
CA LEU A 73 4.95 2.93 4.79
C LEU A 73 3.97 3.80 3.98
N THR A 74 4.22 5.10 3.91
CA THR A 74 3.43 6.05 3.09
C THR A 74 3.56 5.70 1.61
N VAL A 75 4.76 5.39 1.11
CA VAL A 75 4.97 4.93 -0.27
C VAL A 75 4.21 3.63 -0.53
N VAL A 76 4.29 2.66 0.38
CA VAL A 76 3.58 1.38 0.25
C VAL A 76 2.07 1.60 0.13
N SER A 77 1.49 2.44 0.99
CA SER A 77 0.07 2.78 0.94
C SER A 77 -0.35 3.46 -0.36
N LEU A 78 0.50 4.35 -0.91
CA LEU A 78 0.26 4.99 -2.21
C LEU A 78 0.30 3.96 -3.36
N VAL A 79 1.28 3.07 -3.37
CA VAL A 79 1.40 2.01 -4.38
C VAL A 79 0.21 1.05 -4.31
N GLN A 80 -0.22 0.66 -3.11
CA GLN A 80 -1.43 -0.17 -2.92
C GLN A 80 -2.68 0.49 -3.53
N ARG A 81 -2.88 1.79 -3.27
CA ARG A 81 -4.04 2.55 -3.78
C ARG A 81 -4.01 2.65 -5.30
N THR A 82 -2.88 3.04 -5.87
CA THR A 82 -2.71 3.16 -7.33
C THR A 82 -2.81 1.82 -8.05
N ALA A 83 -2.32 0.73 -7.45
CA ALA A 83 -2.50 -0.62 -7.98
C ALA A 83 -3.96 -1.07 -7.95
N ALA A 84 -4.70 -0.78 -6.87
CA ALA A 84 -6.12 -1.08 -6.76
C ALA A 84 -6.95 -0.30 -7.80
N GLU A 85 -6.65 0.99 -8.00
CA GLU A 85 -7.27 1.85 -9.01
C GLU A 85 -6.99 1.35 -10.44
N ALA A 86 -5.75 0.96 -10.73
CA ALA A 86 -5.37 0.37 -12.03
C ALA A 86 -6.11 -0.94 -12.29
N ALA A 87 -6.27 -1.79 -11.27
CA ALA A 87 -7.04 -3.04 -11.37
C ALA A 87 -8.55 -2.77 -11.58
N ALA A 88 -9.10 -1.71 -11.00
CA ALA A 88 -10.48 -1.29 -11.24
C ALA A 88 -10.69 -0.78 -12.68
N ALA A 89 -9.76 0.02 -13.20
CA ALA A 89 -9.81 0.54 -14.57
C ALA A 89 -9.78 -0.59 -15.63
N ALA A 90 -9.01 -1.66 -15.37
CA ALA A 90 -8.96 -2.83 -16.25
C ALA A 90 -10.30 -3.58 -16.36
N LYS A 91 -11.11 -3.60 -15.30
CA LYS A 91 -12.44 -4.24 -15.28
C LYS A 91 -13.49 -3.43 -16.08
N GLY A 92 -13.33 -2.12 -16.19
CA GLY A 92 -14.26 -1.23 -16.91
C GLY A 92 -14.18 -1.29 -18.44
N SER A 93 -13.05 -1.74 -19.01
CA SER A 93 -12.81 -1.73 -20.48
C SER A 93 -13.25 -3.00 -21.23
N GLN A 94 -13.76 -4.04 -20.57
CA GLN A 94 -14.14 -5.28 -21.24
C GLN A 94 -15.41 -5.19 -22.12
N LYS A 95 -16.05 -4.02 -22.23
CA LYS A 95 -17.31 -3.83 -22.97
C LYS A 95 -17.19 -3.07 -24.29
N SER A 96 -16.10 -3.20 -25.05
CA SER A 96 -16.08 -2.93 -26.51
C SER A 96 -14.67 -3.11 -27.07
N VAL A 97 -14.38 -4.23 -27.76
CA VAL A 97 -13.59 -4.26 -29.02
C VAL A 97 -13.84 -5.63 -29.68
N ARG A 98 -14.88 -5.71 -30.51
CA ARG A 98 -14.92 -6.67 -31.62
C ARG A 98 -14.20 -6.01 -32.80
N ARG A 99 -12.92 -6.34 -33.05
CA ARG A 99 -12.35 -6.21 -34.40
C ARG A 99 -11.01 -6.95 -34.57
N ARG A 100 -11.11 -8.04 -35.34
CA ARG A 100 -10.09 -8.79 -36.10
C ARG A 100 -8.69 -8.16 -36.21
N GLY A 101 -7.67 -8.93 -35.83
CA GLY A 101 -6.39 -8.93 -36.54
C GLY A 101 -5.13 -9.30 -35.73
N ARG A 102 -4.49 -10.41 -36.14
CA ARG A 102 -3.05 -10.70 -36.11
C ARG A 102 -2.41 -11.28 -34.83
N LYS A 103 -2.05 -12.56 -34.95
CA LYS A 103 -1.27 -13.40 -34.02
C LYS A 103 0.12 -12.82 -33.74
N GLY A 104 0.42 -12.60 -32.46
CA GLY A 104 1.76 -12.55 -31.88
C GLY A 104 1.73 -13.32 -30.56
N ASN A 105 2.50 -14.40 -30.46
CA ASN A 105 2.61 -15.21 -29.25
C ASN A 105 3.31 -14.42 -28.15
N ALA A 106 2.54 -13.94 -27.18
CA ALA A 106 2.98 -13.72 -25.81
C ALA A 106 1.78 -14.09 -24.93
N ALA A 107 1.64 -15.37 -24.62
CA ALA A 107 0.68 -15.85 -23.64
C ALA A 107 1.14 -15.40 -22.24
N ALA A 108 1.01 -14.11 -21.96
CA ALA A 108 0.90 -13.64 -20.60
C ALA A 108 -0.52 -13.96 -20.17
N SER A 109 -0.69 -15.02 -19.37
CA SER A 109 -1.89 -15.23 -18.57
C SER A 109 -2.30 -13.88 -17.95
N PRO A 110 -3.60 -13.52 -17.93
CA PRO A 110 -4.04 -12.29 -17.28
C PRO A 110 -3.70 -12.41 -15.80
N SER A 111 -2.57 -11.83 -15.38
CA SER A 111 -2.25 -11.74 -13.97
C SER A 111 -3.31 -10.83 -13.35
N PRO A 112 -3.94 -11.23 -12.22
CA PRO A 112 -4.85 -10.35 -11.49
C PRO A 112 -4.16 -9.08 -10.98
N TYR A 113 -2.82 -9.03 -11.04
CA TYR A 113 -2.00 -7.86 -10.75
C TYR A 113 -1.46 -7.26 -12.05
N GLY A 114 -2.13 -6.24 -12.58
CA GLY A 114 -1.58 -5.43 -13.67
C GLY A 114 -0.34 -4.65 -13.20
N SER A 115 0.58 -4.35 -14.11
CA SER A 115 1.67 -3.40 -13.83
C SER A 115 1.09 -2.01 -13.62
N CYS A 116 1.40 -1.34 -12.52
CA CYS A 116 1.01 0.06 -12.30
C CYS A 116 2.21 1.00 -12.42
N VAL A 117 1.94 2.23 -12.82
CA VAL A 117 2.95 3.29 -12.96
C VAL A 117 2.61 4.38 -11.96
N VAL A 118 3.55 4.68 -11.06
CA VAL A 118 3.37 5.71 -10.04
C VAL A 118 4.36 6.86 -10.32
N PRO A 119 3.90 8.06 -10.68
CA PRO A 119 4.80 9.17 -10.99
C PRO A 119 5.48 9.69 -9.71
N TYR A 120 6.72 10.13 -9.84
CA TYR A 120 7.50 10.68 -8.71
C TYR A 120 6.85 11.93 -8.10
N SER A 121 6.07 12.68 -8.89
CA SER A 121 5.29 13.83 -8.39
C SER A 121 4.24 13.41 -7.37
N ALA A 122 3.52 12.32 -7.62
CA ALA A 122 2.52 11.78 -6.67
C ALA A 122 3.20 11.31 -5.38
N ILE A 123 4.33 10.61 -5.51
CA ILE A 123 5.12 10.13 -4.38
C ILE A 123 5.62 11.33 -3.55
N ARG A 124 6.22 12.34 -4.17
CA ARG A 124 6.69 13.57 -3.48
C ARG A 124 5.56 14.29 -2.74
N SER A 125 4.38 14.38 -3.36
CA SER A 125 3.23 15.04 -2.75
C SER A 125 2.76 14.34 -1.48
N GLU A 126 2.72 13.01 -1.47
CA GLU A 126 2.32 12.22 -0.29
C GLU A 126 3.37 12.22 0.82
N LEU A 127 4.66 12.31 0.46
CA LEU A 127 5.74 12.40 1.44
C LEU A 127 5.99 13.81 1.99
N SER A 128 5.22 14.81 1.55
CA SER A 128 5.43 16.21 1.93
C SER A 128 6.89 16.66 1.75
N LEU A 129 7.58 16.11 0.75
CA LEU A 129 8.96 16.48 0.46
C LEU A 129 8.97 17.82 -0.28
N PRO A 130 9.82 18.78 0.12
CA PRO A 130 9.95 20.02 -0.61
C PRO A 130 10.35 19.73 -2.07
N PRO A 131 9.87 20.53 -3.04
CA PRO A 131 10.16 20.32 -4.46
C PRO A 131 11.67 20.35 -4.76
N ASP A 132 12.44 21.02 -3.91
CA ASP A 132 13.88 21.21 -4.02
C ASP A 132 14.68 20.01 -3.48
N SER A 133 14.01 19.02 -2.87
CA SER A 133 14.69 17.83 -2.37
C SER A 133 15.31 17.06 -3.53
N SER A 134 16.54 16.58 -3.34
CA SER A 134 17.27 15.90 -4.41
C SER A 134 16.50 14.65 -4.84
N LEU A 135 16.53 14.35 -6.13
CA LEU A 135 15.94 13.10 -6.63
C LEU A 135 16.59 11.87 -6.00
N ARG A 136 17.85 11.98 -5.56
CA ARG A 136 18.58 10.90 -4.89
C ARG A 136 17.93 10.52 -3.57
N ASP A 137 17.51 11.48 -2.76
CA ASP A 137 16.89 11.18 -1.46
C ASP A 137 15.57 10.39 -1.62
N LEU A 138 14.81 10.73 -2.68
CA LEU A 138 13.61 9.99 -3.05
C LEU A 138 13.97 8.60 -3.57
N GLU A 139 14.91 8.49 -4.50
CA GLU A 139 15.34 7.21 -5.09
C GLU A 139 15.94 6.28 -4.02
N ASP A 140 16.74 6.80 -3.10
CA ASP A 140 17.32 6.06 -1.98
C ASP A 140 16.24 5.52 -1.03
N LEU A 141 15.17 6.30 -0.80
CA LEU A 141 14.00 5.82 -0.04
C LEU A 141 13.24 4.73 -0.80
N LEU A 142 13.05 4.88 -2.11
CA LEU A 142 12.40 3.85 -2.92
C LEU A 142 13.23 2.57 -2.93
N ILE A 143 14.54 2.70 -3.12
CA ILE A 143 15.53 1.62 -3.06
C ILE A 143 15.49 0.94 -1.70
N SER A 144 15.44 1.70 -0.59
CA SER A 144 15.32 1.12 0.75
C SER A 144 14.01 0.32 0.91
N CYS A 145 12.90 0.76 0.30
CA CYS A 145 11.65 -0.01 0.27
C CYS A 145 11.81 -1.32 -0.51
N MET A 146 12.50 -1.31 -1.65
CA MET A 146 12.76 -2.53 -2.43
C MET A 146 13.66 -3.51 -1.68
N TYR A 147 14.72 -3.02 -1.02
CA TYR A 147 15.60 -3.86 -0.19
C TYR A 147 14.88 -4.43 1.04
N ALA A 148 13.93 -3.69 1.61
CA ALA A 148 13.08 -4.17 2.70
C ALA A 148 12.03 -5.21 2.24
N GLY A 149 11.89 -5.43 0.93
CA GLY A 149 10.87 -6.32 0.36
C GLY A 149 9.46 -5.74 0.40
N LEU A 150 9.33 -4.42 0.57
CA LEU A 150 8.03 -3.73 0.64
C LEU A 150 7.42 -3.50 -0.74
N LEU A 151 8.26 -3.35 -1.75
CA LEU A 151 7.87 -3.00 -3.12
C LEU A 151 8.67 -3.85 -4.10
N VAL A 152 8.02 -4.26 -5.18
CA VAL A 152 8.67 -4.92 -6.31
C VAL A 152 8.43 -4.09 -7.55
N GLY A 153 9.49 -3.48 -8.07
CA GLY A 153 9.38 -2.59 -9.21
C GLY A 153 10.71 -2.20 -9.82
N ARG A 154 10.64 -1.30 -10.79
CA ARG A 154 11.78 -0.65 -11.43
C ARG A 154 11.61 0.85 -11.36
N LEU A 155 12.68 1.55 -11.02
CA LEU A 155 12.73 2.99 -11.12
C LEU A 155 13.05 3.37 -12.57
N ASP A 156 12.27 4.25 -13.16
CA ASP A 156 12.58 4.86 -14.44
C ASP A 156 12.79 6.37 -14.25
N GLN A 157 14.07 6.75 -14.23
CA GLN A 157 14.48 8.13 -14.07
C GLN A 157 14.12 9.00 -15.29
N ARG A 158 14.01 8.41 -16.50
CA ARG A 158 13.69 9.18 -17.71
C ARG A 158 12.22 9.59 -17.73
N SER A 159 11.33 8.70 -17.32
CA SER A 159 9.89 8.98 -17.19
C SER A 159 9.49 9.52 -15.82
N MET A 160 10.46 9.69 -14.90
CA MET A 160 10.24 10.19 -13.54
C MET A 160 9.14 9.40 -12.83
N SER A 161 9.17 8.07 -12.97
CA SER A 161 8.10 7.19 -12.53
C SER A 161 8.64 5.88 -11.96
N LEU A 162 7.91 5.34 -10.98
CA LEU A 162 8.10 4.00 -10.44
C LEU A 162 7.19 3.03 -11.19
N LEU A 163 7.79 2.06 -11.87
CA LEU A 163 7.09 0.96 -12.52
C LEU A 163 6.97 -0.20 -11.54
N VAL A 164 5.77 -0.44 -11.04
CA VAL A 164 5.52 -1.56 -10.13
C VAL A 164 5.14 -2.78 -10.97
N GLY A 165 5.91 -3.85 -10.81
CA GLY A 165 5.76 -5.06 -11.62
C GLY A 165 4.42 -5.76 -11.35
N PRO A 166 3.92 -6.58 -12.30
CA PRO A 166 2.78 -7.44 -12.02
C PRO A 166 3.19 -8.40 -10.90
N GLY A 167 2.52 -8.30 -9.75
CA GLY A 167 2.73 -9.25 -8.67
C GLY A 167 2.42 -10.68 -9.13
N SER A 168 3.00 -11.64 -8.43
CA SER A 168 2.62 -13.05 -8.48
C SER A 168 1.79 -13.38 -7.24
N ALA A 169 1.00 -14.46 -7.29
CA ALA A 169 0.30 -14.97 -6.11
C ALA A 169 1.25 -15.24 -4.92
N HIS A 170 2.51 -15.58 -5.20
CA HIS A 170 3.55 -15.81 -4.19
C HIS A 170 4.31 -14.53 -3.80
N GLN A 171 4.23 -13.46 -4.61
CA GLN A 171 4.93 -12.20 -4.36
C GLN A 171 4.06 -11.03 -4.86
N PRO A 172 3.23 -10.44 -3.98
CA PRO A 172 2.40 -9.31 -4.35
C PRO A 172 3.30 -8.10 -4.74
N PRO A 173 2.77 -7.16 -5.53
CA PRO A 173 3.55 -6.01 -6.03
C PRO A 173 4.02 -5.08 -4.90
N CYS A 174 3.30 -5.11 -3.78
CA CYS A 174 3.60 -4.39 -2.56
C CYS A 174 3.25 -5.25 -1.34
N ALA A 175 4.00 -5.09 -0.25
CA ALA A 175 3.70 -5.73 1.02
C ALA A 175 2.42 -5.13 1.62
N SER A 176 1.67 -5.94 2.37
CA SER A 176 0.54 -5.48 3.17
C SER A 176 1.04 -4.73 4.39
N ARG A 177 0.39 -3.60 4.73
CA ARG A 177 0.76 -2.74 5.86
C ARG A 177 0.05 -3.22 7.13
N ASP A 178 -1.17 -2.79 7.37
CA ASP A 178 -2.03 -3.30 8.45
C ASP A 178 -3.46 -3.42 7.94
N VAL A 179 -4.23 -4.34 8.52
CA VAL A 179 -5.67 -4.49 8.26
C VAL A 179 -6.40 -3.73 9.34
N ARG A 180 -7.33 -2.85 8.94
CA ARG A 180 -8.25 -2.23 9.91
C ARG A 180 -9.17 -3.33 10.41
N ALA A 181 -9.19 -3.57 11.71
CA ALA A 181 -10.13 -4.51 12.33
C ALA A 181 -11.57 -3.94 12.37
N ASP A 182 -11.76 -2.68 11.93
CA ASP A 182 -13.06 -2.04 11.79
C ASP A 182 -13.96 -2.89 10.86
N GLY A 183 -15.23 -3.09 11.25
CA GLY A 183 -16.16 -4.00 10.57
C GLY A 183 -16.33 -3.74 9.06
N ASP A 184 -16.10 -2.52 8.59
CA ASP A 184 -16.17 -2.15 7.18
C ASP A 184 -15.10 -2.86 6.35
N ALA A 185 -13.87 -3.01 6.87
CA ALA A 185 -12.79 -3.65 6.13
C ALA A 185 -13.03 -5.16 5.98
N VAL A 186 -13.54 -5.81 7.02
CA VAL A 186 -13.94 -7.24 6.98
C VAL A 186 -15.09 -7.42 5.99
N THR A 187 -16.05 -6.50 5.97
CA THR A 187 -17.17 -6.52 5.01
C THR A 187 -16.67 -6.41 3.57
N ILE A 188 -15.74 -5.48 3.29
CA ILE A 188 -15.10 -5.36 1.97
C ILE A 188 -14.38 -6.67 1.57
N MET A 189 -13.74 -7.36 2.51
CA MET A 189 -13.09 -8.64 2.24
C MET A 189 -14.12 -9.74 1.92
N ILE A 190 -15.23 -9.79 2.64
CA ILE A 190 -16.34 -10.72 2.38
C ILE A 190 -16.92 -10.45 0.99
N ASP A 191 -17.25 -9.20 0.67
CA ASP A 191 -17.76 -8.80 -0.65
C ASP A 191 -16.78 -9.17 -1.77
N ALA A 192 -15.47 -8.99 -1.54
CA ALA A 192 -14.45 -9.39 -2.50
C ALA A 192 -14.43 -10.90 -2.73
N LEU A 193 -14.57 -11.71 -1.68
CA LEU A 193 -14.65 -13.18 -1.79
C LEU A 193 -15.93 -13.63 -2.48
N GLU A 194 -17.08 -13.03 -2.17
CA GLU A 194 -18.34 -13.31 -2.87
C GLU A 194 -18.26 -12.95 -4.35
N SER A 195 -17.64 -11.82 -4.69
CA SER A 195 -17.41 -11.41 -6.08
C SER A 195 -16.46 -12.37 -6.81
N PHE A 196 -15.54 -13.00 -6.09
CA PHE A 196 -14.63 -14.00 -6.65
C PHE A 196 -15.35 -15.33 -6.86
N HIS A 197 -16.13 -15.79 -5.87
CA HIS A 197 -16.92 -17.01 -5.97
C HIS A 197 -17.88 -16.98 -7.15
N ARG A 198 -18.64 -15.88 -7.30
CA ARG A 198 -19.57 -15.68 -8.43
C ARG A 198 -18.88 -15.74 -9.79
N ARG A 199 -17.70 -15.12 -9.92
CA ARG A 199 -16.90 -15.19 -11.15
C ARG A 199 -16.38 -16.60 -11.41
N GLY A 200 -16.09 -17.37 -10.35
CA GLY A 200 -15.75 -18.79 -10.46
C GLY A 200 -16.89 -19.59 -11.08
N GLU A 201 -18.11 -19.43 -10.56
CA GLU A 201 -19.30 -20.11 -11.09
C GLU A 201 -19.60 -19.72 -12.54
N GLU A 202 -19.47 -18.43 -12.88
CA GLU A 202 -19.64 -17.94 -14.26
C GLU A 202 -18.65 -18.61 -15.24
N VAL A 203 -17.40 -18.79 -14.82
CA VAL A 203 -16.37 -19.47 -15.64
C VAL A 203 -16.65 -20.96 -15.75
N GLU A 204 -17.10 -21.61 -14.67
CA GLU A 204 -17.46 -23.03 -14.69
C GLU A 204 -18.66 -23.31 -15.60
N LEU A 205 -19.71 -22.48 -15.54
CA LEU A 205 -20.85 -22.53 -16.45
C LEU A 205 -20.43 -22.32 -17.91
N ALA A 206 -19.56 -21.33 -18.17
CA ALA A 206 -19.06 -21.06 -19.51
C ALA A 206 -18.20 -22.20 -20.10
N LEU A 207 -17.54 -22.99 -19.23
CA LEU A 207 -16.81 -24.20 -19.64
C LEU A 207 -17.75 -25.39 -19.86
N GLY A 208 -18.82 -25.51 -19.07
CA GLY A 208 -19.84 -26.55 -19.21
C GLY A 208 -20.66 -26.44 -20.51
N ASP A 209 -21.03 -25.23 -20.93
CA ASP A 209 -21.76 -24.99 -22.19
C ASP A 209 -20.90 -25.18 -23.46
N ALA A 210 -19.57 -25.29 -23.31
CA ALA A 210 -18.63 -25.46 -24.42
C ALA A 210 -18.24 -26.93 -24.71
N ALA A 211 -18.77 -27.89 -23.93
CA ALA A 211 -18.54 -29.34 -24.05
C ALA A 211 -19.74 -30.05 -24.69
#